data_AF-A0A6S6T1B7-F1
#
_entry.id   AF-A0A6S6T1B7-F1
#
_cell.length_a   1.000
_cell.length_b   1.000
_cell.length_c   1.000
_cell.angle_alpha   90.00
_cell.angle_beta   90.00
_cell.angle_gamma   90.00
#
_symmetry.space_group_name_H-M   'P 1'
#
loop_
_entity.id
_entity.type
_entity.pdbx_description
1 polymer ?
#
loop_
_entity_poly.entity_id
_entity_poly.type
_entity_poly.pdbx_seq_one_letter_code
_entity_poly.pdbx_strand_id
1 'polypeptide(L)'
;MLAIGAGLLYNMIVFYVCEEKSLKDANFSDMKCLVQEEVDMSECFETYNTLQYMFYFLVSAFIFAAFVTHFFLIPIGIDLAGLMAYVFIPSLLGSFLILLVKWRFQPFIKLVSSFMYGSGYMSATGIAVALVYFLS
;
A
#
# COMPACT_ATOMS: atom_id res chain seq x y z
N MET A 1 12.08 0.95 16.27
CA MET A 1 11.98 -0.39 15.63
C MET A 1 10.61 -1.04 15.80
N LEU A 2 10.01 -1.06 17.01
CA LEU A 2 8.66 -1.60 17.22
C LEU A 2 7.57 -0.93 16.35
N ALA A 3 7.61 0.40 16.22
CA ALA A 3 6.68 1.15 15.36
C ALA A 3 6.79 0.75 13.87
N ILE A 4 8.02 0.51 13.38
CA ILE A 4 8.29 0.10 11.99
C ILE A 4 7.71 -1.30 11.73
N GLY A 5 7.93 -2.24 12.67
CA GLY A 5 7.36 -3.59 12.57
C GLY A 5 5.83 -3.61 12.67
N ALA A 6 5.25 -2.80 13.56
CA ALA A 6 3.81 -2.66 13.70
C ALA A 6 3.17 -2.03 12.44
N GLY A 7 3.81 -1.00 11.88
CA GLY A 7 3.39 -0.38 10.61
C GLY A 7 3.43 -1.36 9.46
N LEU A 8 4.48 -2.18 9.36
CA LEU A 8 4.58 -3.22 8.33
C LEU A 8 3.48 -4.27 8.46
N LEU A 9 3.29 -4.86 9.64
CA LEU A 9 2.32 -5.94 9.84
C LEU A 9 0.87 -5.46 9.66
N TYR A 10 0.52 -4.32 10.24
CA TYR A 10 -0.83 -3.75 10.12
C TYR A 10 -1.18 -3.48 8.65
N ASN A 11 -0.31 -2.75 7.94
CA ASN A 11 -0.59 -2.38 6.56
C ASN A 11 -0.53 -3.58 5.61
N MET A 12 0.29 -4.59 5.90
CA MET A 12 0.32 -5.83 5.11
C MET A 12 -0.99 -6.62 5.26
N ILE A 13 -1.57 -6.70 6.47
CA ILE A 13 -2.87 -7.35 6.70
C ILE A 13 -3.98 -6.59 5.97
N VAL A 14 -4.03 -5.27 6.12
CA VAL A 14 -5.06 -4.44 5.46
C VAL A 14 -4.94 -4.52 3.94
N PHE A 15 -3.71 -4.49 3.42
CA PHE A 15 -3.48 -4.67 1.99
C PHE A 15 -3.95 -6.04 1.49
N TYR A 16 -3.62 -7.12 2.21
CA TYR A 16 -4.05 -8.46 1.83
C TYR A 16 -5.59 -8.59 1.80
N VAL A 17 -6.28 -8.01 2.78
CA VAL A 17 -7.76 -8.01 2.81
C VAL A 17 -8.34 -7.18 1.66
N CYS A 18 -7.78 -6.00 1.39
CA CYS A 18 -8.22 -5.14 0.27
C CYS A 18 -7.97 -5.83 -1.07
N GLU A 19 -6.83 -6.51 -1.21
CA GLU A 19 -6.47 -7.24 -2.40
C GLU A 19 -7.34 -8.49 -2.62
N GLU A 20 -7.62 -9.26 -1.56
CA GLU A 20 -8.49 -10.43 -1.66
C GLU A 20 -9.92 -10.05 -2.06
N LYS A 21 -10.45 -8.95 -1.51
CA LYS A 21 -11.75 -8.39 -1.93
C LYS A 21 -11.70 -7.89 -3.37
N SER A 22 -10.65 -7.17 -3.73
CA SER A 22 -10.44 -6.69 -5.11
C SER A 22 -10.36 -7.83 -6.13
N LEU A 23 -9.77 -8.98 -5.77
CA LEU A 23 -9.67 -10.16 -6.63
C LEU A 23 -10.96 -10.99 -6.68
N LYS A 24 -11.79 -10.95 -5.62
CA LYS A 24 -13.11 -11.61 -5.60
C LYS A 24 -14.16 -10.84 -6.41
N ASP A 25 -14.07 -9.51 -6.41
CA ASP A 25 -14.93 -8.65 -7.23
C ASP A 25 -14.46 -8.58 -8.70
N ALA A 26 -13.20 -8.92 -8.99
CA ALA A 26 -12.69 -9.04 -10.35
C ALA A 26 -13.19 -10.34 -11.00
N ASN A 27 -14.17 -10.26 -11.90
CA ASN A 27 -14.53 -11.39 -12.74
C ASN A 27 -13.32 -11.83 -13.57
N PHE A 28 -12.81 -13.04 -13.33
CA PHE A 28 -11.67 -13.61 -14.07
C PHE A 28 -11.92 -13.81 -15.57
N SER A 29 -13.14 -13.52 -16.08
CA SER A 29 -13.39 -13.39 -17.52
C SER A 29 -12.75 -12.13 -18.12
N ASP A 30 -12.61 -11.05 -17.34
CA ASP A 30 -12.08 -9.76 -17.80
C ASP A 30 -10.55 -9.72 -17.80
N MET A 31 -9.90 -10.59 -17.03
CA MET A 31 -8.44 -10.78 -17.09
C MET A 31 -7.95 -11.39 -18.41
N LYS A 32 -8.84 -11.95 -19.25
CA LYS A 32 -8.48 -12.35 -20.62
C LYS A 32 -8.30 -11.13 -21.54
N CYS A 33 -8.91 -9.99 -21.23
CA CYS A 33 -8.78 -8.75 -21.98
C CYS A 33 -7.34 -8.19 -21.91
N LEU A 34 -6.64 -8.39 -20.78
CA LEU A 34 -5.24 -7.99 -20.58
C LEU A 34 -4.21 -8.73 -21.46
N VAL A 35 -4.58 -9.87 -22.06
CA VAL A 35 -3.64 -10.73 -22.80
C VAL A 35 -3.88 -10.69 -24.32
N GLN A 36 -5.02 -10.20 -24.80
CA GLN A 36 -5.41 -10.35 -26.21
C GLN A 36 -5.71 -9.07 -26.98
N GLU A 37 -6.01 -7.92 -26.38
CA GLU A 37 -6.30 -6.71 -27.16
C GLU A 37 -5.68 -5.44 -26.55
N GLU A 38 -5.15 -4.59 -27.43
CA GLU A 38 -4.77 -3.20 -27.16
C GLU A 38 -6.03 -2.39 -26.80
N VAL A 39 -6.59 -2.59 -25.60
CA VAL A 39 -7.72 -1.80 -25.13
C VAL A 39 -7.22 -0.73 -24.17
N ASP A 40 -7.70 0.48 -24.38
CA ASP A 40 -7.43 1.67 -23.59
C ASP A 40 -7.46 1.35 -22.09
N MET A 41 -6.31 1.53 -21.43
CA MET A 41 -6.15 1.25 -20.00
C MET A 41 -7.24 1.94 -19.15
N SER A 42 -7.76 3.09 -19.61
CA SER A 42 -8.80 3.86 -18.93
C SER A 42 -10.13 3.12 -18.76
N GLU A 43 -10.60 2.34 -19.74
CA GLU A 43 -11.89 1.63 -19.63
C GLU A 43 -11.79 0.43 -18.68
N CYS A 44 -10.62 -0.19 -18.60
CA CYS A 44 -10.38 -1.29 -17.68
C CYS A 44 -10.36 -0.77 -16.22
N PHE A 45 -9.73 0.38 -15.95
CA PHE A 45 -9.66 0.97 -14.60
C PHE A 45 -11.01 1.42 -14.03
N GLU A 46 -11.97 1.87 -14.86
CA GLU A 46 -13.31 2.28 -14.40
C GLU A 46 -14.19 1.10 -13.94
N THR A 47 -13.98 -0.09 -14.49
CA THR A 47 -14.75 -1.29 -14.12
C THR A 47 -14.15 -2.00 -12.89
N TYR A 48 -12.94 -1.64 -12.49
CA TYR A 48 -12.23 -2.22 -11.36
C TYR A 48 -12.54 -1.48 -10.05
N ASN A 49 -13.35 -2.11 -9.18
CA ASN A 49 -13.47 -1.75 -7.74
C ASN A 49 -12.11 -1.69 -7.00
N THR A 50 -11.02 -2.12 -7.65
CA THR A 50 -9.63 -1.96 -7.24
C THR A 50 -9.27 -0.54 -6.81
N LEU A 51 -9.81 0.49 -7.48
CA LEU A 51 -9.58 1.90 -7.09
C LEU A 51 -10.18 2.22 -5.71
N GLN A 52 -11.39 1.72 -5.42
CA GLN A 52 -12.02 1.92 -4.12
C GLN A 52 -11.25 1.19 -3.02
N TYR A 53 -10.85 -0.07 -3.24
CA TYR A 53 -10.07 -0.84 -2.26
C TYR A 53 -8.66 -0.28 -2.05
N MET A 54 -8.01 0.27 -3.09
CA MET A 54 -6.77 1.03 -2.94
C MET A 54 -6.97 2.30 -2.12
N PHE A 55 -8.07 3.02 -2.34
CA PHE A 55 -8.36 4.22 -1.58
C PHE A 55 -8.58 3.91 -0.10
N TYR A 56 -9.31 2.82 0.22
CA TYR A 56 -9.44 2.34 1.60
C TYR A 56 -8.09 1.99 2.23
N PHE A 57 -7.20 1.32 1.48
CA PHE A 57 -5.84 1.05 1.94
C PHE A 57 -5.08 2.36 2.23
N LEU A 58 -5.10 3.33 1.31
CA LEU A 58 -4.42 4.61 1.46
C LEU A 58 -4.91 5.38 2.70
N VAL A 59 -6.23 5.47 2.89
CA VAL A 59 -6.84 6.13 4.06
C VAL A 59 -6.47 5.41 5.36
N SER A 60 -6.51 4.08 5.37
CA SER A 60 -6.13 3.31 6.57
C SER A 60 -4.66 3.48 6.95
N ALA A 61 -3.76 3.46 5.96
CA ALA A 61 -2.34 3.66 6.15
C ALA A 61 -2.03 5.08 6.62
N PHE A 62 -2.76 6.08 6.10
CA PHE A 62 -2.65 7.47 6.50
C PHE A 62 -3.04 7.68 7.96
N ILE A 63 -4.21 7.19 8.38
CA ILE A 63 -4.70 7.34 9.76
C ILE A 63 -3.74 6.67 10.74
N PHE A 64 -3.30 5.45 10.40
CA PHE A 64 -2.36 4.72 11.23
C PHE A 64 -1.01 5.44 11.35
N ALA A 65 -0.47 5.93 10.24
CA ALA A 65 0.79 6.67 10.24
C ALA A 65 0.70 8.01 10.97
N ALA A 66 -0.43 8.73 10.87
CA ALA A 66 -0.65 9.97 11.61
C ALA A 66 -0.69 9.71 13.12
N PHE A 67 -1.41 8.65 13.55
CA PHE A 67 -1.47 8.24 14.94
C PHE A 67 -0.09 7.86 15.48
N VAL A 68 0.63 7.02 14.75
CA VAL A 68 1.97 6.55 15.16
C VAL A 68 2.96 7.70 15.20
N THR A 69 2.92 8.62 14.23
CA THR A 69 3.79 9.80 14.21
C THR A 69 3.53 10.73 15.39
N HIS A 70 2.27 11.04 15.67
CA HIS A 70 1.88 11.99 16.74
C HIS A 70 2.13 11.43 18.14
N PHE A 71 1.76 10.18 18.41
CA PHE A 71 1.85 9.59 19.76
C PHE A 71 3.20 8.93 20.08
N PHE A 72 3.96 8.50 19.06
CA PHE A 72 5.19 7.75 19.28
C PHE A 72 6.42 8.41 18.66
N LEU A 73 6.44 8.76 17.36
CA LEU A 73 7.70 9.19 16.73
C LEU A 73 8.15 10.59 17.18
N ILE A 74 7.25 11.58 17.23
CA ILE A 74 7.60 12.95 17.63
C ILE A 74 7.93 13.04 19.12
N PRO A 75 7.16 12.44 20.05
CA PRO A 75 7.47 12.51 21.49
C PRO A 75 8.78 11.81 21.87
N ILE A 76 9.21 10.82 21.08
CA ILE A 76 10.49 10.12 21.27
C ILE A 76 11.68 10.94 20.74
N GLY A 77 11.44 12.04 20.01
CA GLY A 77 12.49 12.88 19.44
C GLY A 77 13.24 12.20 18.29
N ILE A 78 12.55 11.37 17.50
CA ILE A 78 13.17 10.70 16.35
C ILE A 78 13.53 11.74 15.28
N ASP A 79 14.79 11.72 14.86
CA ASP A 79 15.31 12.60 13.80
C ASP A 79 14.64 12.32 12.44
N LEU A 80 14.75 13.27 11.51
CA LEU A 80 14.14 13.19 10.18
C LEU A 80 14.54 11.91 9.43
N ALA A 81 15.78 11.44 9.60
CA ALA A 81 16.24 10.17 9.03
C ALA A 81 15.44 8.96 9.55
N GLY A 82 15.05 8.97 10.82
CA GLY A 82 14.23 7.90 11.41
C GLY A 82 12.77 7.96 10.97
N LEU A 83 12.23 9.16 10.75
CA LEU A 83 10.91 9.36 10.14
C LEU A 83 10.88 8.82 8.70
N MET A 84 11.91 9.13 7.90
CA MET A 84 12.07 8.55 6.56
C MET A 84 12.24 7.03 6.61
N ALA A 85 13.01 6.50 7.56
CA ALA A 85 13.14 5.06 7.73
C ALA A 85 11.78 4.37 8.01
N TYR A 86 10.88 5.01 8.74
CA TYR A 86 9.52 4.51 8.98
C TYR A 86 8.63 4.51 7.72
N VAL A 87 8.86 5.43 6.78
CA VAL A 87 8.14 5.49 5.50
C VAL A 87 8.70 4.46 4.50
N PHE A 88 10.01 4.42 4.35
CA PHE A 88 10.67 3.65 3.28
C PHE A 88 10.91 2.17 3.64
N ILE A 89 11.27 1.84 4.88
CA ILE A 89 11.61 0.44 5.23
C ILE A 89 10.38 -0.47 5.11
N PRO A 90 9.20 -0.11 5.66
CA PRO A 90 8.01 -0.94 5.52
C PRO A 90 7.48 -1.02 4.09
N SER A 91 7.63 0.04 3.29
CA SER A 91 7.18 0.03 1.90
C SER A 91 8.03 -0.92 1.05
N LEU A 92 9.36 -0.87 1.20
CA LEU A 92 10.30 -1.74 0.49
C LEU A 92 10.19 -3.19 0.96
N LEU A 93 10.12 -3.43 2.27
CA LEU A 93 9.98 -4.78 2.79
C LEU A 93 8.62 -5.39 2.44
N GLY A 94 7.52 -4.65 2.58
CA GLY A 94 6.19 -5.16 2.26
C GLY A 94 6.02 -5.43 0.77
N SER A 95 6.52 -4.54 -0.12
CA SER A 95 6.52 -4.80 -1.56
C SER A 95 7.35 -6.03 -1.93
N PHE A 96 8.53 -6.19 -1.32
CA PHE A 96 9.35 -7.38 -1.50
C PHE A 96 8.68 -8.67 -1.00
N LEU A 97 8.01 -8.62 0.15
CA LEU A 97 7.25 -9.77 0.68
C LEU A 97 6.10 -10.17 -0.25
N ILE A 98 5.35 -9.21 -0.80
CA ILE A 98 4.30 -9.46 -1.79
C ILE A 98 4.90 -10.11 -3.05
N LEU A 99 6.09 -9.66 -3.46
CA LEU A 99 6.87 -10.28 -4.55
C LEU A 99 7.40 -11.68 -4.22
N LEU A 100 7.48 -12.11 -2.97
CA LEU A 100 7.91 -13.47 -2.62
C LEU A 100 6.73 -14.42 -2.46
N VAL A 101 5.66 -13.98 -1.78
CA VAL A 101 4.55 -14.84 -1.36
C VAL A 101 3.63 -15.24 -2.51
N LYS A 102 3.40 -14.37 -3.51
CA LYS A 102 2.50 -14.69 -4.63
C LYS A 102 3.18 -15.57 -5.68
N TRP A 103 3.15 -16.89 -5.52
CA TRP A 103 3.72 -17.84 -6.49
C TRP A 103 2.72 -18.35 -7.54
N ARG A 104 1.42 -18.07 -7.38
CA ARG A 104 0.35 -18.73 -8.16
C ARG A 104 -0.33 -17.86 -9.23
N PHE A 105 -0.13 -16.53 -9.22
CA PHE A 105 -0.76 -15.61 -10.19
C PHE A 105 0.25 -15.11 -11.23
N GLN A 106 -0.24 -14.76 -12.43
CA GLN A 106 0.56 -14.23 -13.54
C GLN A 106 1.57 -13.16 -13.07
N PRO A 107 2.82 -13.17 -13.57
CA PRO A 107 3.91 -12.32 -13.06
C PRO A 107 3.59 -10.82 -13.13
N PHE A 108 2.76 -10.39 -14.07
CA PHE A 108 2.38 -8.99 -14.25
C PHE A 108 1.53 -8.43 -13.08
N ILE A 109 0.55 -9.19 -12.61
CA ILE A 109 -0.35 -8.77 -11.50
C ILE A 109 0.43 -8.64 -10.20
N LYS A 110 1.44 -9.48 -10.02
CA LYS A 110 2.34 -9.47 -8.87
C LYS A 110 3.21 -8.23 -8.83
N LEU A 111 3.74 -7.82 -9.97
CA LEU A 111 4.51 -6.60 -10.12
C LEU A 111 3.64 -5.38 -9.79
N VAL A 112 2.46 -5.29 -10.41
CA VAL A 112 1.52 -4.18 -10.21
C VAL A 112 1.07 -4.08 -8.74
N SER A 113 0.70 -5.19 -8.11
CA SER A 113 0.33 -5.22 -6.68
C SER A 113 1.47 -4.79 -5.75
N SER A 114 2.70 -5.28 -5.98
CA SER A 114 3.85 -4.87 -5.16
C SER A 114 4.15 -3.37 -5.29
N PHE A 115 3.98 -2.81 -6.49
CA PHE A 115 4.16 -1.40 -6.75
C PHE A 115 3.05 -0.56 -6.13
N MET A 116 1.79 -1.03 -6.19
CA MET A 116 0.64 -0.39 -5.56
C MET A 116 0.77 -0.35 -4.04
N TYR A 117 1.24 -1.42 -3.40
CA TYR A 117 1.54 -1.41 -1.97
C TYR A 117 2.63 -0.40 -1.63
N GLY A 118 3.76 -0.46 -2.32
CA GLY A 118 4.91 0.41 -2.04
C GLY A 118 4.57 1.89 -2.22
N SER A 119 4.00 2.25 -3.37
CA SER A 119 3.61 3.63 -3.69
C SER A 119 2.46 4.14 -2.81
N GLY A 120 1.44 3.32 -2.56
CA GLY A 120 0.31 3.66 -1.70
C GLY A 120 0.74 3.88 -0.24
N TYR A 121 1.58 3.00 0.28
CA TYR A 121 2.13 3.15 1.63
C TYR A 121 3.01 4.40 1.74
N MET A 122 3.93 4.62 0.80
CA MET A 122 4.85 5.77 0.85
C MET A 122 4.12 7.11 0.74
N SER A 123 3.13 7.20 -0.15
CA SER A 123 2.30 8.41 -0.29
C SER A 123 1.49 8.67 0.98
N ALA A 124 0.76 7.67 1.48
CA ALA A 124 -0.06 7.82 2.69
C ALA A 124 0.78 8.20 3.92
N THR A 125 1.86 7.44 4.17
CA THR A 125 2.69 7.65 5.35
C THR A 125 3.57 8.89 5.23
N GLY A 126 4.08 9.23 4.04
CA GLY A 126 4.84 10.45 3.79
C GLY A 126 4.01 11.71 4.01
N ILE A 127 2.78 11.74 3.50
CA ILE A 127 1.85 12.88 3.71
C ILE A 127 1.45 12.96 5.19
N ALA A 128 1.14 11.83 5.84
CA ALA A 128 0.79 11.80 7.25
C ALA A 128 1.93 12.33 8.14
N VAL A 129 3.15 11.86 7.90
CA VAL A 129 4.34 12.32 8.64
C VAL A 129 4.57 13.81 8.42
N ALA A 130 4.53 14.27 7.16
CA ALA A 130 4.71 15.68 6.84
C ALA A 130 3.67 16.56 7.54
N LEU A 131 2.38 16.20 7.45
CA LEU A 131 1.31 16.96 8.08
C LEU A 131 1.47 17.03 9.60
N VAL A 132 1.72 15.89 10.26
CA VAL A 132 1.88 15.87 11.72
C VAL A 132 3.10 16.68 12.12
N TYR A 133 4.22 16.56 11.40
CA TYR A 133 5.45 17.31 11.68
C TYR A 133 5.28 18.83 11.51
N PHE A 134 4.47 19.28 10.54
CA PHE A 134 4.17 20.72 10.38
C PHE A 134 3.16 21.26 11.41
N LEU A 135 2.33 20.39 11.99
CA LEU A 135 1.29 20.76 12.96
C LEU A 135 1.75 20.67 14.43
N SER A 136 2.87 19.99 14.70
CA SER A 136 3.48 19.80 16.02
C SER A 136 4.61 20.77 16.29
#